data_AF-A0A1N6MWG2-F1
#
_entry.id   AF-A0A1N6MWG2-F1
#
_cell.length_a   1.000
_cell.length_b   1.000
_cell.length_c   1.000
_cell.angle_alpha   90.00
_cell.angle_beta   90.00
_cell.angle_gamma   90.00
#
_symmetry.space_group_name_H-M   'P 1'
#
loop_
_entity.id
_entity.type
_entity.pdbx_description
1 polymer ?
#
loop_
_entity_poly.entity_id
_entity_poly.type
_entity_poly.pdbx_seq_one_letter_code
_entity_poly.pdbx_strand_id
1 'polypeptide(L)'
;MIKKLTVLIFAMGSLFFLKSAVANGNVIPFTENDAKFAKYLVDNDVKLLFHGEKKSGDYGYIYITSKDLYRRYAENEVRANKDLKYKKVIISGLIKSINNYSSDGKVFIALSAGSFLDTVHAALSNDFQDYALTLRKGQKIILACEVAGTAVGEPFLKNCISENKAKGQVAGSIISQINRVLSGDKSKSNKVGINIVALTKLVDLSTNNFSICKKIDISCLNKSKSSEWKKFVEKNREKIERYKEMLE
;
A
#
# COMPACT_ATOMS: atom_id res chain seq x y z
N MET A 1 11.74 44.55 12.11
CA MET A 1 11.03 45.16 10.95
C MET A 1 11.06 44.14 9.81
N ILE A 2 9.91 43.49 9.52
CA ILE A 2 9.51 42.83 8.25
C ILE A 2 10.47 41.72 7.72
N LYS A 3 10.12 40.44 7.55
CA LYS A 3 8.84 39.80 7.18
C LYS A 3 8.87 38.30 7.54
N LYS A 4 7.70 37.79 7.90
CA LYS A 4 7.34 36.39 8.11
C LYS A 4 7.66 35.51 6.88
N LEU A 5 8.16 34.29 7.11
CA LEU A 5 7.88 33.17 6.22
C LEU A 5 7.40 31.98 7.06
N THR A 6 6.10 31.82 7.02
CA THR A 6 5.31 30.80 7.71
C THR A 6 5.65 29.43 7.14
N VAL A 7 6.12 28.52 7.99
CA VAL A 7 6.22 27.09 7.67
C VAL A 7 4.79 26.54 7.59
N LEU A 8 4.40 26.12 6.39
CA LEU A 8 3.13 25.44 6.13
C LEU A 8 3.12 24.09 6.86
N ILE A 9 2.32 24.00 7.91
CA ILE A 9 1.91 22.75 8.53
C ILE A 9 1.03 22.02 7.51
N PHE A 10 1.43 20.83 7.09
CA PHE A 10 0.60 19.90 6.32
C PHE A 10 -0.56 19.40 7.20
N ALA A 11 -1.59 20.23 7.35
CA ALA A 11 -2.90 19.79 7.79
C ALA A 11 -3.59 19.14 6.58
N MET A 12 -3.38 17.84 6.39
CA MET A 12 -4.27 17.02 5.55
C MET A 12 -5.54 16.70 6.34
N GLY A 13 -6.23 17.78 6.75
CA GLY A 13 -7.50 17.75 7.45
C GLY A 13 -8.58 18.28 6.53
N SER A 14 -9.62 17.47 6.35
CA SER A 14 -10.99 17.87 6.00
C SER A 14 -11.16 18.83 4.82
N LEU A 15 -11.54 18.32 3.66
CA LEU A 15 -12.56 18.92 2.79
C LEU A 15 -12.78 18.01 1.58
N PHE A 16 -13.90 17.28 1.59
CA PHE A 16 -14.84 17.14 0.47
C PHE A 16 -15.93 16.11 0.88
N PHE A 17 -16.78 16.49 1.82
CA PHE A 17 -18.15 15.97 1.84
C PHE A 17 -19.00 16.95 1.05
N LEU A 18 -18.99 16.78 -0.28
CA LEU A 18 -19.92 17.48 -1.15
C LEU A 18 -21.31 16.87 -0.93
N LYS A 19 -22.17 17.62 -0.24
CA LYS A 19 -23.63 17.50 -0.39
C LYS A 19 -23.97 17.96 -1.81
N SER A 20 -23.93 17.04 -2.76
CA SER A 20 -24.51 17.25 -4.09
C SER A 20 -25.75 16.38 -4.19
N ALA A 21 -26.93 17.00 -4.27
CA ALA A 21 -28.10 16.33 -4.83
C ALA A 21 -27.82 16.14 -6.32
N VAL A 22 -27.60 14.90 -6.77
CA VAL A 22 -27.46 14.55 -8.18
C VAL A 22 -28.24 13.27 -8.46
N ALA A 23 -29.03 13.33 -9.52
CA ALA A 23 -29.97 12.31 -9.96
C ALA A 23 -29.30 11.03 -10.47
N ASN A 24 -29.97 9.89 -10.25
CA ASN A 24 -29.84 8.60 -10.95
C ASN A 24 -28.43 7.99 -11.11
N GLY A 25 -27.69 7.85 -10.00
CA GLY A 25 -26.58 6.90 -9.88
C GLY A 25 -26.67 6.12 -8.57
N ASN A 26 -26.34 4.83 -8.58
CA ASN A 26 -26.30 3.95 -7.40
C ASN A 26 -25.16 4.33 -6.42
N VAL A 27 -25.21 5.53 -5.85
CA VAL A 27 -24.24 6.01 -4.86
C VAL A 27 -24.38 5.21 -3.58
N ILE A 28 -23.27 4.68 -3.07
CA ILE A 28 -23.26 3.93 -1.81
C ILE A 28 -23.10 4.92 -0.65
N PRO A 29 -24.04 4.98 0.30
CA PRO A 29 -23.92 5.87 1.45
C PRO A 29 -22.76 5.44 2.35
N PHE A 30 -21.86 6.39 2.63
CA PHE A 30 -20.63 6.16 3.39
C PHE A 30 -20.53 7.19 4.53
N THR A 31 -20.49 6.71 5.77
CA THR A 31 -20.39 7.54 6.97
C THR A 31 -18.95 7.94 7.28
N GLU A 32 -18.74 8.84 8.24
CA GLU A 32 -17.39 9.16 8.74
C GLU A 32 -16.72 7.93 9.38
N ASN A 33 -17.48 7.09 10.08
CA ASN A 33 -16.94 5.86 10.69
C ASN A 33 -16.61 4.81 9.63
N ASP A 34 -17.40 4.74 8.55
CA ASP A 34 -17.06 3.92 7.38
C ASP A 34 -15.72 4.36 6.79
N ALA A 35 -15.51 5.67 6.60
CA ALA A 35 -14.26 6.22 6.10
C ALA A 35 -13.06 5.89 7.03
N LYS A 36 -13.25 6.00 8.35
CA LYS A 36 -12.22 5.63 9.35
C LYS A 36 -11.86 4.15 9.25
N PHE A 37 -12.86 3.27 9.16
CA PHE A 37 -12.64 1.83 9.06
C PHE A 37 -12.00 1.44 7.73
N ALA A 38 -12.50 1.96 6.60
CA ALA A 38 -11.91 1.71 5.30
C ALA A 38 -10.46 2.17 5.24
N LYS A 39 -10.15 3.37 5.76
CA LYS A 39 -8.77 3.86 5.87
C LYS A 39 -7.92 2.92 6.72
N TYR A 40 -8.43 2.45 7.86
CA TYR A 40 -7.72 1.46 8.68
C TYR A 40 -7.40 0.19 7.89
N LEU A 41 -8.34 -0.35 7.11
CA LEU A 41 -8.11 -1.51 6.26
C LEU A 41 -7.02 -1.25 5.22
N VAL A 42 -7.05 -0.08 4.55
CA VAL A 42 -6.01 0.34 3.59
C VAL A 42 -4.64 0.43 4.25
N ASP A 43 -4.53 1.17 5.36
CA ASP A 43 -3.27 1.37 6.08
C ASP A 43 -2.70 0.02 6.55
N ASN A 44 -3.57 -0.88 7.05
CA ASN A 44 -3.17 -2.21 7.48
C ASN A 44 -2.65 -3.05 6.32
N ASP A 45 -3.36 -3.10 5.19
CA ASP A 45 -2.91 -3.94 4.07
C ASP A 45 -1.64 -3.42 3.39
N VAL A 46 -1.49 -2.10 3.32
CA VAL A 46 -0.24 -1.44 2.89
C VAL A 46 0.90 -1.78 3.85
N LYS A 47 0.67 -1.78 5.17
CA LYS A 47 1.69 -2.21 6.14
C LYS A 47 2.10 -3.67 5.91
N LEU A 48 1.14 -4.57 5.76
CA LEU A 48 1.38 -6.00 5.53
C LEU A 48 2.18 -6.24 4.24
N LEU A 49 1.81 -5.55 3.15
CA LEU A 49 2.54 -5.60 1.87
C LEU A 49 4.04 -5.29 2.05
N PHE A 50 4.35 -4.22 2.79
CA PHE A 50 5.73 -3.74 2.94
C PHE A 50 6.58 -4.57 3.91
N HIS A 51 5.96 -5.47 4.66
CA HIS A 51 6.66 -6.40 5.55
C HIS A 51 6.68 -7.85 5.04
N GLY A 52 6.18 -8.09 3.82
CA GLY A 52 6.12 -9.43 3.24
C GLY A 52 5.08 -10.32 3.90
N GLU A 53 4.11 -9.73 4.60
CA GLU A 53 3.04 -10.45 5.27
C GLU A 53 1.87 -10.71 4.31
N LYS A 54 0.94 -11.58 4.74
CA LYS A 54 -0.23 -11.93 3.94
C LYS A 54 -1.18 -10.73 3.83
N LYS A 55 -1.25 -10.17 2.63
CA LYS A 55 -2.15 -9.07 2.24
C LYS A 55 -3.47 -9.56 1.65
N SER A 56 -4.48 -8.71 1.63
CA SER A 56 -5.83 -9.00 1.13
C SER A 56 -5.95 -8.88 -0.39
N GLY A 57 -5.08 -8.11 -1.05
CA GLY A 57 -5.12 -7.86 -2.48
C GLY A 57 -3.78 -8.01 -3.20
N ASP A 58 -3.84 -8.08 -4.53
CA ASP A 58 -2.67 -7.87 -5.38
C ASP A 58 -2.52 -6.37 -5.69
N TYR A 59 -1.41 -5.79 -5.23
CA TYR A 59 -1.07 -4.38 -5.43
C TYR A 59 -0.06 -4.17 -6.55
N GLY A 60 0.25 -5.22 -7.32
CA GLY A 60 1.26 -5.19 -8.37
C GLY A 60 2.69 -5.12 -7.83
N TYR A 61 2.91 -5.51 -6.57
CA TYR A 61 4.21 -5.55 -5.93
C TYR A 61 4.51 -6.92 -5.33
N ILE A 62 5.72 -7.42 -5.59
CA ILE A 62 6.27 -8.63 -4.98
C ILE A 62 7.20 -8.20 -3.85
N TYR A 63 6.96 -8.68 -2.62
CA TYR A 63 7.92 -8.47 -1.53
C TYR A 63 9.09 -9.44 -1.68
N ILE A 64 10.32 -8.94 -1.54
CA ILE A 64 11.53 -9.75 -1.60
C ILE A 64 12.64 -9.16 -0.71
N THR A 65 13.51 -10.00 -0.16
CA THR A 65 14.73 -9.53 0.51
C THR A 65 15.88 -9.40 -0.49
N SER A 66 16.87 -8.56 -0.20
CA SER A 66 18.09 -8.48 -1.02
C SER A 66 18.78 -9.84 -1.17
N LYS A 67 18.83 -10.62 -0.08
CA LYS A 67 19.36 -11.98 -0.05
C LYS A 67 18.58 -12.93 -0.97
N ASP A 68 17.25 -12.90 -0.93
CA ASP A 68 16.42 -13.76 -1.78
C ASP A 68 16.51 -13.38 -3.26
N LEU A 69 16.55 -12.08 -3.57
CA LEU A 69 16.70 -11.62 -4.94
C LEU A 69 18.03 -12.07 -5.52
N TYR A 70 19.14 -11.86 -4.78
CA TYR A 70 20.46 -12.32 -5.18
C TYR A 70 20.50 -13.83 -5.39
N ARG A 71 20.01 -14.60 -4.41
CA ARG A 71 19.98 -16.06 -4.50
C ARG A 71 19.23 -16.55 -5.75
N ARG A 72 18.06 -15.98 -6.06
CA ARG A 72 17.29 -16.36 -7.26
C ARG A 72 18.08 -16.17 -8.56
N TYR A 73 18.80 -15.05 -8.67
CA TYR A 73 19.65 -14.76 -9.83
C TYR A 73 20.89 -15.66 -9.89
N ALA A 74 21.54 -15.88 -8.75
CA ALA A 74 22.71 -16.76 -8.65
C ALA A 74 22.37 -18.22 -8.96
N GLU A 75 21.19 -18.70 -8.56
CA GLU A 75 20.74 -20.07 -8.84
C GLU A 75 20.40 -20.28 -10.33
N ASN A 76 19.67 -19.33 -10.93
CA ASN A 76 19.27 -19.40 -12.34
C ASN A 76 18.78 -18.04 -12.84
N GLU A 77 19.67 -17.29 -13.49
CA GLU A 77 19.36 -15.96 -14.03
C GLU A 77 18.23 -15.99 -15.06
N VAL A 78 18.17 -17.00 -15.94
CA VAL A 78 17.15 -17.09 -17.00
C VAL A 78 15.75 -17.21 -16.38
N ARG A 79 15.61 -18.07 -15.37
CA ARG A 79 14.38 -18.23 -14.60
C ARG A 79 14.05 -16.96 -13.81
N ALA A 80 15.03 -16.37 -13.12
CA ALA A 80 14.82 -15.14 -12.38
C ALA A 80 14.34 -14.00 -13.29
N ASN A 81 14.91 -13.86 -14.49
CA ASN A 81 14.48 -12.87 -15.46
C ASN A 81 13.05 -13.13 -15.96
N LYS A 82 12.68 -14.40 -16.22
CA LYS A 82 11.31 -14.75 -16.59
C LYS A 82 10.31 -14.36 -15.50
N ASP A 83 10.66 -14.59 -14.24
CA ASP A 83 9.75 -14.42 -13.10
C ASP A 83 9.68 -12.97 -12.61
N LEU A 84 10.81 -12.24 -12.64
CA LEU A 84 10.97 -10.98 -11.91
C LEU A 84 11.30 -9.78 -12.81
N LYS A 85 11.91 -9.94 -13.98
CA LYS A 85 12.32 -8.78 -14.79
C LYS A 85 11.10 -7.94 -15.17
N TYR A 86 11.25 -6.61 -15.05
CA TYR A 86 10.19 -5.61 -15.22
C TYR A 86 9.04 -5.66 -14.21
N LYS A 87 9.08 -6.56 -13.22
CA LYS A 87 8.12 -6.56 -12.11
C LYS A 87 8.51 -5.50 -11.08
N LYS A 88 7.49 -4.92 -10.45
CA LYS A 88 7.69 -4.05 -9.30
C LYS A 88 7.86 -4.90 -8.04
N VAL A 89 8.84 -4.52 -7.23
CA VAL A 89 9.19 -5.20 -6.00
C VAL A 89 9.20 -4.23 -4.83
N ILE A 90 8.78 -4.70 -3.66
CA ILE A 90 9.18 -4.10 -2.40
C ILE A 90 10.40 -4.87 -1.91
N ILE A 91 11.56 -4.24 -1.98
CA ILE A 91 12.82 -4.85 -1.53
C ILE A 91 13.18 -4.36 -0.13
N SER A 92 13.55 -5.29 0.75
CA SER A 92 14.16 -4.98 2.05
C SER A 92 15.61 -5.46 2.11
N GLY A 93 16.48 -4.69 2.76
CA GLY A 93 17.90 -5.03 2.88
C GLY A 93 18.68 -4.08 3.79
N LEU A 94 19.95 -4.41 4.02
CA LEU A 94 20.90 -3.54 4.71
C LEU A 94 21.74 -2.76 3.70
N ILE A 95 21.91 -1.46 3.90
CA ILE A 95 22.77 -0.63 3.05
C ILE A 95 24.23 -1.04 3.27
N LYS A 96 24.87 -1.54 2.22
CA LYS A 96 26.31 -1.81 2.17
C LYS A 96 27.09 -0.56 1.77
N SER A 97 26.65 0.11 0.72
CA SER A 97 27.22 1.40 0.28
C SER A 97 26.20 2.26 -0.43
N ILE A 98 26.50 3.55 -0.50
CA ILE A 98 25.73 4.58 -1.19
C ILE A 98 26.76 5.28 -2.07
N ASN A 99 26.58 5.20 -3.38
CA ASN A 99 27.56 5.71 -4.34
C ASN A 99 26.85 6.40 -5.50
N ASN A 100 27.63 7.13 -6.31
CA ASN A 100 27.14 7.73 -7.55
C ASN A 100 27.78 7.01 -8.72
N TYR A 101 27.03 6.87 -9.82
CA TYR A 101 27.61 6.47 -11.09
C TYR A 101 28.51 7.59 -11.61
N SER A 102 29.75 7.25 -11.94
CA SER A 102 30.72 8.23 -12.45
C SER A 102 30.30 8.86 -13.78
N SER A 103 29.44 8.19 -14.55
CA SER A 103 29.02 8.62 -15.88
C SER A 103 27.94 9.70 -15.88
N ASP A 104 26.95 9.60 -14.99
CA ASP A 104 25.78 10.49 -14.98
C ASP A 104 25.45 11.08 -13.59
N GLY A 105 26.31 10.81 -12.60
CA GLY A 105 26.18 11.31 -11.24
C GLY A 105 25.00 10.71 -10.45
N LYS A 106 24.23 9.77 -11.03
CA LYS A 106 23.06 9.20 -10.36
C LYS A 106 23.44 8.32 -9.20
N VAL A 107 22.71 8.45 -8.11
CA VAL A 107 22.87 7.68 -6.89
C VAL A 107 22.32 6.27 -7.07
N PHE A 108 23.12 5.29 -6.66
CA PHE A 108 22.67 3.92 -6.44
C PHE A 108 23.06 3.44 -5.04
N ILE A 109 22.21 2.56 -4.52
CA ILE A 109 22.37 1.95 -3.21
C ILE A 109 22.75 0.49 -3.44
N ALA A 110 23.86 0.07 -2.84
CA ALA A 110 24.24 -1.32 -2.76
C ALA A 110 23.62 -1.94 -1.51
N LEU A 111 22.78 -2.95 -1.67
CA LEU A 111 22.20 -3.73 -0.58
C LEU A 111 23.01 -5.00 -0.36
N SER A 112 23.35 -5.30 0.89
CA SER A 112 24.02 -6.55 1.25
C SER A 112 23.09 -7.73 0.99
N ALA A 113 23.61 -8.79 0.36
CA ALA A 113 22.86 -10.00 0.02
C ALA A 113 23.37 -11.28 0.71
N GLY A 114 24.33 -11.19 1.62
CA GLY A 114 24.88 -12.33 2.34
C GLY A 114 26.36 -12.16 2.58
N SER A 115 27.17 -12.60 1.61
CA SER A 115 28.63 -12.50 1.67
C SER A 115 29.10 -11.06 1.48
N PHE A 116 30.39 -10.81 1.75
CA PHE A 116 30.99 -9.49 1.56
C PHE A 116 30.95 -9.01 0.10
N LEU A 117 30.92 -9.90 -0.88
CA LEU A 117 30.85 -9.53 -2.30
C LEU A 117 29.41 -9.40 -2.79
N ASP A 118 28.51 -10.29 -2.37
CA ASP A 118 27.12 -10.38 -2.82
C ASP A 118 26.33 -9.08 -2.61
N THR A 119 25.96 -8.44 -3.73
CA THR A 119 25.26 -7.15 -3.71
C THR A 119 24.02 -7.17 -4.60
N VAL A 120 22.98 -6.46 -4.18
CA VAL A 120 21.89 -6.01 -5.06
C VAL A 120 22.02 -4.51 -5.23
N HIS A 121 22.08 -4.05 -6.48
CA HIS A 121 22.18 -2.62 -6.80
C HIS A 121 20.79 -2.03 -7.01
N ALA A 122 20.51 -0.91 -6.36
CA ALA A 122 19.23 -0.20 -6.43
C ALA A 122 19.44 1.26 -6.83
N ALA A 123 19.17 1.58 -8.09
CA ALA A 123 19.22 2.95 -8.61
C ALA A 123 17.95 3.72 -8.24
N LEU A 124 18.14 4.86 -7.57
CA LEU A 124 17.02 5.75 -7.20
C LEU A 124 16.42 6.40 -8.46
N SER A 125 15.12 6.71 -8.43
CA SER A 125 14.50 7.49 -9.51
C SER A 125 15.04 8.92 -9.54
N ASN A 126 14.95 9.60 -10.68
CA ASN A 126 15.48 10.95 -10.87
C ASN A 126 14.92 11.95 -9.84
N ASP A 127 13.61 11.89 -9.55
CA ASP A 127 12.97 12.79 -8.58
C ASP A 127 13.21 12.39 -7.11
N PHE A 128 14.09 11.42 -6.89
CA PHE A 128 14.29 10.80 -5.58
C PHE A 128 15.76 10.64 -5.19
N GLN A 129 16.67 11.31 -5.91
CA GLN A 129 18.11 11.27 -5.64
C GLN A 129 18.45 11.82 -4.23
N ASP A 130 17.82 12.93 -3.84
CA ASP A 130 18.06 13.58 -2.54
C ASP A 130 17.69 12.71 -1.33
N TYR A 131 16.87 11.68 -1.53
CA TYR A 131 16.57 10.71 -0.47
C TYR A 131 17.85 10.04 0.07
N ALA A 132 18.86 9.86 -0.79
CA ALA A 132 20.14 9.28 -0.38
C ALA A 132 20.86 10.08 0.71
N LEU A 133 20.63 11.40 0.81
CA LEU A 133 21.20 12.26 1.85
C LEU A 133 20.71 11.88 3.25
N THR A 134 19.58 11.18 3.33
CA THR A 134 18.99 10.72 4.60
C THR A 134 19.49 9.34 5.03
N LEU A 135 20.24 8.65 4.16
CA LEU A 135 20.62 7.26 4.33
C LEU A 135 22.02 7.11 4.92
N ARG A 136 22.26 5.99 5.61
CA ARG A 136 23.57 5.64 6.18
C ARG A 136 23.93 4.18 5.92
N LYS A 137 25.22 3.88 5.78
CA LYS A 137 25.71 2.49 5.71
C LYS A 137 25.28 1.71 6.97
N GLY A 138 24.96 0.44 6.81
CA GLY A 138 24.45 -0.45 7.86
C GLY A 138 22.97 -0.27 8.19
N GLN A 139 22.29 0.76 7.68
CA GLN A 139 20.87 0.98 7.90
C GLN A 139 20.03 -0.09 7.18
N LYS A 140 19.01 -0.62 7.86
CA LYS A 140 17.96 -1.40 7.22
C LYS A 140 17.01 -0.48 6.48
N ILE A 141 16.74 -0.76 5.21
CA ILE A 141 15.83 0.02 4.39
C ILE A 141 14.82 -0.86 3.66
N ILE A 142 13.72 -0.23 3.26
CA ILE A 142 12.72 -0.77 2.36
C ILE A 142 12.55 0.21 1.21
N LEU A 143 12.63 -0.29 -0.03
CA LEU A 143 12.43 0.48 -1.25
C LEU A 143 11.36 -0.19 -2.10
N ALA A 144 10.63 0.61 -2.87
CA ALA A 144 9.82 0.11 -3.98
C ALA A 144 10.58 0.36 -5.28
N CYS A 145 10.83 -0.68 -6.06
CA CYS A 145 11.67 -0.62 -7.26
C CYS A 145 11.05 -1.44 -8.41
N GLU A 146 11.65 -1.33 -9.59
CA GLU A 146 11.45 -2.24 -10.71
C GLU A 146 12.71 -3.09 -10.93
N VAL A 147 12.55 -4.40 -11.13
CA VAL A 147 13.69 -5.29 -11.43
C VAL A 147 14.13 -5.10 -12.87
N ALA A 148 15.41 -4.77 -13.07
CA ALA A 148 15.98 -4.52 -14.39
C ALA A 148 16.72 -5.74 -14.98
N GLY A 149 17.08 -6.73 -14.17
CA GLY A 149 17.90 -7.87 -14.58
C GLY A 149 19.17 -7.94 -13.76
N THR A 150 20.30 -8.22 -14.42
CA THR A 150 21.64 -8.17 -13.84
C THR A 150 22.47 -7.03 -14.44
N ALA A 151 23.42 -6.51 -13.67
CA ALA A 151 24.48 -5.63 -14.12
C ALA A 151 25.79 -6.17 -13.53
N VAL A 152 26.76 -6.51 -14.39
CA VAL A 152 28.05 -7.12 -13.98
C VAL A 152 27.84 -8.37 -13.11
N GLY A 153 26.87 -9.21 -13.48
CA GLY A 153 26.55 -10.47 -12.77
C GLY A 153 25.77 -10.31 -11.46
N GLU A 154 25.46 -9.08 -11.04
CA GLU A 154 24.70 -8.82 -9.81
C GLU A 154 23.29 -8.30 -10.13
N PRO A 155 22.24 -8.63 -9.35
CA PRO A 155 20.90 -8.12 -9.60
C PRO A 155 20.85 -6.59 -9.55
N PHE A 156 20.13 -6.03 -10.51
CA PHE A 156 19.97 -4.60 -10.69
C PHE A 156 18.49 -4.20 -10.61
N LEU A 157 18.21 -3.20 -9.80
CA LEU A 157 16.92 -2.56 -9.62
C LEU A 157 17.00 -1.10 -10.06
N LYS A 158 15.94 -0.61 -10.69
CA LYS A 158 15.82 0.77 -11.15
C LYS A 158 14.53 1.40 -10.66
N ASN A 159 14.41 2.72 -10.88
CA ASN A 159 13.23 3.50 -10.52
C ASN A 159 12.85 3.36 -9.04
N CYS A 160 13.85 3.23 -8.17
CA CYS A 160 13.61 3.01 -6.76
C CYS A 160 13.15 4.28 -6.05
N ILE A 161 12.11 4.14 -5.23
CA ILE A 161 11.55 5.19 -4.36
C ILE A 161 11.49 4.71 -2.91
N SER A 162 11.42 5.65 -1.97
CA SER A 162 11.31 5.32 -0.54
C SER A 162 10.03 4.56 -0.23
N GLU A 163 10.11 3.78 0.84
CA GLU A 163 8.94 3.19 1.50
C GLU A 163 7.80 4.19 1.71
N ASN A 164 8.07 5.39 2.26
CA ASN A 164 7.02 6.37 2.55
C ASN A 164 6.30 6.85 1.28
N LYS A 165 7.05 7.18 0.23
CA LYS A 165 6.47 7.60 -1.06
C LYS A 165 5.64 6.48 -1.67
N ALA A 166 6.16 5.25 -1.66
CA ALA A 166 5.50 4.09 -2.22
C ALA A 166 4.23 3.72 -1.45
N LYS A 167 4.26 3.72 -0.11
CA LYS A 167 3.08 3.52 0.74
C LYS A 167 1.97 4.52 0.41
N GLY A 168 2.32 5.80 0.25
CA GLY A 168 1.39 6.85 -0.17
C GLY A 168 0.76 6.59 -1.55
N GLN A 169 1.57 6.17 -2.53
CA GLN A 169 1.07 5.83 -3.87
C GLN A 169 0.13 4.61 -3.87
N VAL A 170 0.49 3.55 -3.14
CA VAL A 170 -0.35 2.35 -3.02
C VAL A 170 -1.66 2.69 -2.31
N ALA A 171 -1.60 3.39 -1.16
CA ALA A 171 -2.78 3.81 -0.43
C ALA A 171 -3.70 4.71 -1.29
N GLY A 172 -3.12 5.69 -1.99
CA GLY A 172 -3.86 6.57 -2.90
C GLY A 172 -4.54 5.82 -4.05
N SER A 173 -3.87 4.82 -4.62
CA SER A 173 -4.46 3.94 -5.63
C SER A 173 -5.67 3.18 -5.08
N ILE A 174 -5.55 2.58 -3.89
CA ILE A 174 -6.65 1.84 -3.25
C ILE A 174 -7.82 2.77 -2.93
N ILE A 175 -7.56 3.95 -2.38
CA ILE A 175 -8.58 4.98 -2.09
C ILE A 175 -9.30 5.39 -3.38
N SER A 176 -8.58 5.53 -4.49
CA SER A 176 -9.20 5.79 -5.80
C SER A 176 -10.17 4.67 -6.21
N GLN A 177 -9.81 3.40 -5.99
CA GLN A 177 -10.72 2.27 -6.26
C GLN A 177 -11.95 2.30 -5.35
N ILE A 178 -11.77 2.57 -4.06
CA ILE A 178 -12.89 2.74 -3.11
C ILE A 178 -13.84 3.83 -3.60
N ASN A 179 -13.31 5.01 -3.96
CA ASN A 179 -14.13 6.14 -4.42
C ASN A 179 -14.93 5.81 -5.70
N ARG A 180 -14.36 5.04 -6.63
CA ARG A 180 -15.09 4.56 -7.83
C ARG A 180 -16.27 3.67 -7.47
N VAL A 181 -16.10 2.77 -6.49
CA VAL A 181 -17.19 1.92 -6.00
C VAL A 181 -18.27 2.77 -5.34
N LEU A 182 -17.88 3.75 -4.51
CA LEU A 182 -18.82 4.64 -3.82
C LEU A 182 -19.62 5.52 -4.77
N SER A 183 -19.01 6.00 -5.86
CA SER A 183 -19.69 6.79 -6.89
C SER A 183 -20.56 5.98 -7.84
N GLY A 184 -20.69 4.67 -7.64
CA GLY A 184 -21.47 3.78 -8.50
C GLY A 184 -20.75 3.31 -9.77
N ASP A 185 -19.49 3.70 -9.98
CA ASP A 185 -18.68 3.36 -11.16
C ASP A 185 -17.94 2.01 -10.94
N LYS A 186 -18.67 1.02 -10.41
CA LYS A 186 -18.14 -0.27 -9.94
C LYS A 186 -17.37 -1.03 -11.03
N SER A 187 -17.81 -0.95 -12.29
CA SER A 187 -17.17 -1.60 -13.43
C SER A 187 -15.75 -1.11 -13.71
N LYS A 188 -15.39 0.07 -13.20
CA LYS A 188 -14.04 0.64 -13.31
C LYS A 188 -13.20 0.45 -12.04
N SER A 189 -13.74 -0.22 -11.02
CA SER A 189 -12.99 -0.60 -9.83
C SER A 189 -12.42 -2.01 -9.96
N ASN A 190 -11.32 -2.28 -9.26
CA ASN A 190 -10.83 -3.63 -9.04
C ASN A 190 -11.51 -4.31 -7.83
N LYS A 191 -11.23 -5.62 -7.67
CA LYS A 191 -11.76 -6.45 -6.56
C LYS A 191 -11.36 -5.92 -5.18
N VAL A 192 -10.20 -5.26 -5.04
CA VAL A 192 -9.76 -4.70 -3.75
C VAL A 192 -10.68 -3.56 -3.30
N GLY A 193 -10.96 -2.60 -4.18
CA GLY A 193 -11.88 -1.50 -3.84
C GLY A 193 -13.27 -1.99 -3.48
N ILE A 194 -13.78 -2.97 -4.24
CA ILE A 194 -15.08 -3.61 -4.01
C ILE A 194 -15.09 -4.30 -2.64
N ASN A 195 -14.09 -5.12 -2.33
CA ASN A 195 -13.99 -5.86 -1.07
C ASN A 195 -13.91 -4.92 0.14
N ILE A 196 -13.14 -3.83 0.05
CA ILE A 196 -13.03 -2.87 1.16
C ILE A 196 -14.37 -2.18 1.42
N VAL A 197 -15.08 -1.74 0.38
CA VAL A 197 -16.40 -1.11 0.54
C VAL A 197 -17.41 -2.10 1.10
N ALA A 198 -17.49 -3.30 0.52
CA ALA A 198 -18.39 -4.36 0.97
C ALA A 198 -18.14 -4.72 2.44
N LEU A 199 -16.90 -5.03 2.81
CA LEU A 199 -16.54 -5.35 4.18
C LEU A 199 -16.85 -4.19 5.14
N THR A 200 -16.55 -2.95 4.74
CA THR A 200 -16.86 -1.77 5.56
C THR A 200 -18.35 -1.66 5.84
N LYS A 201 -19.20 -1.79 4.81
CA LYS A 201 -20.65 -1.72 4.96
C LYS A 201 -21.21 -2.89 5.76
N LEU A 202 -20.65 -4.09 5.61
CA LEU A 202 -21.04 -5.24 6.44
C LEU A 202 -20.77 -4.98 7.92
N VAL A 203 -19.59 -4.43 8.26
CA VAL A 203 -19.24 -4.12 9.65
C VAL A 203 -20.12 -2.99 10.18
N ASP A 204 -20.31 -1.90 9.43
CA ASP A 204 -21.21 -0.80 9.78
C ASP A 204 -22.61 -1.28 10.14
N LEU A 205 -23.26 -2.00 9.22
CA LEU A 205 -24.63 -2.48 9.40
C LEU A 205 -24.75 -3.47 10.58
N SER A 206 -23.75 -4.32 10.77
CA SER A 206 -23.74 -5.33 11.84
C SER A 206 -23.39 -4.76 13.22
N THR A 207 -22.91 -3.51 13.27
CA THR A 207 -22.49 -2.86 14.52
C THR A 207 -23.25 -1.57 14.81
N ASN A 208 -24.24 -1.26 13.95
CA ASN A 208 -24.98 -0.01 13.97
C ASN A 208 -24.03 1.18 14.01
N ASN A 209 -23.32 1.42 12.90
CA ASN A 209 -22.34 2.49 12.77
C ASN A 209 -21.22 2.41 13.82
N PHE A 210 -20.67 1.21 14.00
CA PHE A 210 -19.55 0.92 14.91
C PHE A 210 -19.85 1.19 16.39
N SER A 211 -21.11 1.42 16.78
CA SER A 211 -21.51 1.81 18.14
C SER A 211 -21.12 0.82 19.22
N ILE A 212 -21.07 -0.47 18.88
CA ILE A 212 -20.69 -1.55 19.83
C ILE A 212 -19.20 -1.87 19.83
N CYS A 213 -18.42 -1.19 18.98
CA CYS A 213 -16.99 -1.40 18.85
C CYS A 213 -16.23 -0.46 19.78
N LYS A 214 -15.27 -1.01 20.54
CA LYS A 214 -14.41 -0.20 21.44
C LYS A 214 -13.52 0.75 20.63
N LYS A 215 -13.14 0.32 19.43
CA LYS A 215 -12.31 1.06 18.48
C LYS A 215 -12.72 0.67 17.06
N ILE A 216 -12.59 1.61 16.14
CA ILE A 216 -12.84 1.40 14.71
C ILE A 216 -11.57 0.80 14.08
N ASP A 217 -11.43 -0.51 14.20
CA ASP A 217 -10.39 -1.32 13.59
C ASP A 217 -10.86 -2.77 13.44
N ILE A 218 -9.97 -3.68 12.99
CA ILE A 218 -10.33 -5.08 12.73
C ILE A 218 -10.88 -5.81 13.96
N SER A 219 -10.59 -5.33 15.18
CA SER A 219 -11.14 -5.92 16.41
C SER A 219 -12.65 -5.77 16.52
N CYS A 220 -13.26 -4.86 15.74
CA CYS A 220 -14.70 -4.70 15.65
C CYS A 220 -15.40 -6.00 15.17
N LEU A 221 -14.71 -6.84 14.38
CA LEU A 221 -15.22 -8.16 13.96
C LEU A 221 -15.37 -9.15 15.13
N ASN A 222 -14.66 -8.94 16.24
CA ASN A 222 -14.81 -9.78 17.45
C ASN A 222 -16.19 -9.61 18.10
N LYS A 223 -16.94 -8.57 17.73
CA LYS A 223 -18.31 -8.33 18.21
C LYS A 223 -19.34 -9.26 17.58
N SER A 224 -18.97 -10.03 16.56
CA SER A 224 -19.84 -11.03 15.91
C SER A 224 -20.53 -12.02 16.87
N LYS A 225 -19.94 -12.27 18.05
CA LYS A 225 -20.52 -13.16 19.07
C LYS A 225 -21.52 -12.47 20.02
N SER A 226 -21.58 -11.14 20.01
CA SER A 226 -22.44 -10.36 20.92
C SER A 226 -23.92 -10.47 20.54
N SER A 227 -24.80 -10.29 21.53
CA SER A 227 -26.25 -10.30 21.30
C SER A 227 -26.70 -9.11 20.44
N GLU A 228 -26.03 -7.97 20.60
CA GLU A 228 -26.25 -6.72 19.91
C GLU A 228 -25.93 -6.84 18.43
N TRP A 229 -24.80 -7.47 18.10
CA TRP A 229 -24.46 -7.78 16.70
C TRP A 229 -25.55 -8.62 16.02
N LYS A 230 -26.02 -9.69 16.67
CA LYS A 230 -27.10 -10.52 16.13
C LYS A 230 -28.37 -9.71 15.86
N LYS A 231 -28.75 -8.83 16.80
CA LYS A 231 -29.89 -7.92 16.63
C LYS A 231 -29.71 -6.98 15.44
N PHE A 232 -28.53 -6.40 15.26
CA PHE A 232 -28.27 -5.49 14.15
C PHE A 232 -28.16 -6.19 12.80
N VAL A 233 -27.58 -7.40 12.76
CA VAL A 233 -27.57 -8.23 11.55
C VAL A 233 -29.00 -8.56 11.13
N GLU A 234 -29.84 -9.02 12.06
CA GLU A 234 -31.24 -9.34 11.74
C GLU A 234 -31.99 -8.11 11.23
N LYS A 235 -31.83 -6.96 11.90
CA LYS A 235 -32.43 -5.69 11.48
C LYS A 235 -32.00 -5.25 10.08
N ASN A 236 -30.79 -5.59 9.64
CA ASN A 236 -30.22 -5.15 8.38
C ASN A 236 -30.05 -6.28 7.34
N ARG A 237 -30.72 -7.42 7.53
CA ARG A 237 -30.50 -8.66 6.75
C ARG A 237 -30.44 -8.43 5.24
N GLU A 238 -31.45 -7.79 4.65
CA GLU A 238 -31.51 -7.54 3.20
C GLU A 238 -30.37 -6.66 2.67
N LYS A 239 -29.90 -5.70 3.46
CA LYS A 239 -28.78 -4.84 3.06
C LYS A 239 -27.46 -5.60 3.19
N ILE A 240 -27.33 -6.43 4.22
CA ILE A 240 -26.17 -7.27 4.45
C ILE A 240 -25.98 -8.28 3.30
N GLU A 241 -27.04 -8.96 2.86
CA GLU A 241 -26.94 -9.90 1.73
C GLU A 241 -26.44 -9.22 0.46
N ARG A 242 -26.96 -8.02 0.13
CA ARG A 242 -26.48 -7.21 -1.01
C ARG A 242 -24.98 -6.89 -0.96
N TYR A 243 -24.40 -6.68 0.23
CA TYR A 243 -22.96 -6.42 0.35
C TYR A 243 -22.14 -7.71 0.41
N LYS A 244 -22.72 -8.84 0.82
CA LYS A 244 -22.06 -10.15 0.73
C LYS A 244 -21.89 -10.59 -0.72
N GLU A 245 -22.90 -10.38 -1.56
CA GLU A 245 -22.83 -10.64 -3.00
C GLU A 245 -21.69 -9.88 -3.68
N MET A 246 -21.26 -8.74 -3.14
CA MET A 246 -20.12 -7.99 -3.67
C MET A 246 -18.76 -8.66 -3.36
N LEU A 247 -18.69 -9.61 -2.43
CA LEU A 247 -17.46 -10.29 -2.04
C LEU A 247 -17.17 -11.58 -2.83
N GLU A 248 -18.20 -12.12 -3.49
CA GLU A 248 -18.12 -13.31 -4.34
C GLU A 248 -17.39 -12.98 -5.66
#